data_AF-A0A2H0S5C5-F1
#
_entry.id   AF-A0A2H0S5C5-F1
#
_cell.length_a   1.000
_cell.length_b   1.000
_cell.length_c   1.000
_cell.angle_alpha   90.00
_cell.angle_beta   90.00
_cell.angle_gamma   90.00
#
_symmetry.space_group_name_H-M   'P 1'
#
loop_
_entity.id
_entity.type
_entity.pdbx_description
1 polymer ?
#
loop_
_entity_poly.entity_id
_entity_poly.type
_entity_poly.pdbx_seq_one_letter_code
_entity_poly.pdbx_strand_id
1 'polypeptide(L)'
;MKTLKKIHTHIMSIDACIAHAIHSDLDILEVLPELKGMPVESLEPYIENYILTVQQEFRAVISEKGDKYIRSKDPAGLCATCMQHGIGIPPKMLLRMCQTIMQLSNIDAKFILDTEEGTSLFYMKMDINLEEVTA
;
A
#
# COMPACT_ATOMS: atom_id res chain seq x y z
N MET A 1 8.68 -9.76 38.02
CA MET A 1 8.64 -8.80 36.90
C MET A 1 8.43 -9.58 35.61
N LYS A 2 7.21 -9.62 35.06
CA LYS A 2 6.94 -10.22 33.74
C LYS A 2 6.69 -9.07 32.76
N THR A 3 7.65 -8.86 31.88
CA THR A 3 7.61 -7.85 30.82
C THR A 3 6.47 -8.18 29.87
N LEU A 4 5.49 -7.28 29.75
CA LEU A 4 4.42 -7.34 28.76
C LEU A 4 5.07 -7.28 27.37
N LYS A 5 5.22 -8.43 26.70
CA LYS A 5 5.62 -8.49 25.29
C LYS A 5 4.53 -7.79 24.49
N LYS A 6 4.92 -6.65 23.91
CA LYS A 6 4.11 -5.78 23.07
C LYS A 6 3.49 -6.62 21.95
N ILE A 7 2.16 -6.62 21.87
CA ILE A 7 1.35 -7.30 20.87
C ILE A 7 1.80 -6.83 19.48
N HIS A 8 2.38 -7.71 18.67
CA HIS A 8 2.73 -7.42 17.27
C HIS A 8 1.64 -8.02 16.37
N THR A 9 0.53 -7.30 16.24
CA THR A 9 -0.46 -7.56 15.20
C THR A 9 0.17 -7.15 13.87
N HIS A 10 0.43 -8.09 12.96
CA HIS A 10 0.70 -7.73 11.56
C HIS A 10 -0.63 -7.38 10.88
N ILE A 11 -1.20 -6.24 11.30
CA ILE A 11 -1.92 -5.39 10.36
C ILE A 11 -0.83 -4.98 9.37
N MET A 12 -1.01 -5.24 8.07
CA MET A 12 -0.09 -4.63 7.09
C MET A 12 -0.12 -3.13 7.36
N SER A 13 1.00 -2.58 7.83
CA SER A 13 1.06 -1.16 8.15
C SER A 13 0.70 -0.39 6.89
N ILE A 14 0.12 0.79 7.04
CA ILE A 14 -0.24 1.60 5.88
C ILE A 14 0.97 1.84 4.97
N ASP A 15 2.17 1.96 5.56
CA ASP A 15 3.45 2.07 4.87
C ASP A 15 3.73 0.82 4.00
N ALA A 16 3.44 -0.39 4.50
CA ALA A 16 3.57 -1.63 3.73
C ALA A 16 2.56 -1.72 2.57
N CYS A 17 1.30 -1.30 2.80
CA CYS A 17 0.28 -1.26 1.76
C CYS A 17 0.64 -0.25 0.65
N ILE A 18 1.14 0.94 1.02
CA ILE A 18 1.61 1.96 0.07
C ILE A 18 2.79 1.43 -0.73
N ALA A 19 3.80 0.86 -0.07
CA ALA A 19 4.96 0.30 -0.73
C ALA A 19 4.59 -0.80 -1.74
N HIS A 20 3.66 -1.68 -1.37
CA HIS A 20 3.17 -2.71 -2.27
C HIS A 20 2.45 -2.11 -3.49
N ALA A 21 1.53 -1.17 -3.28
CA ALA A 21 0.79 -0.52 -4.37
C ALA A 21 1.72 0.23 -5.35
N ILE A 22 2.77 0.88 -4.84
CA ILE A 22 3.79 1.48 -5.70
C ILE A 22 4.51 0.41 -6.52
N HIS A 23 4.93 -0.68 -5.89
CA HIS A 23 5.62 -1.75 -6.60
C HIS A 23 4.73 -2.43 -7.66
N SER A 24 3.43 -2.63 -7.39
CA SER A 24 2.51 -3.35 -8.29
C SER A 24 1.92 -2.48 -9.40
N ASP A 25 1.61 -1.21 -9.11
CA ASP A 25 0.73 -0.40 -9.96
C ASP A 25 1.41 0.83 -10.57
N LEU A 26 2.58 1.25 -10.06
CA LEU A 26 3.30 2.41 -10.60
C LEU A 26 4.06 2.03 -11.88
N ASP A 27 3.66 2.62 -13.01
CA ASP A 27 4.47 2.59 -14.23
C ASP A 27 5.37 3.83 -14.26
N ILE A 28 6.64 3.64 -13.88
CA ILE A 28 7.61 4.73 -13.78
C ILE A 28 7.88 5.42 -15.12
N LEU A 29 7.74 4.72 -16.26
CA LEU A 29 8.01 5.29 -17.58
C LEU A 29 6.84 6.12 -18.11
N GLU A 30 5.62 5.80 -17.68
CA GLU A 30 4.45 6.63 -17.93
C GLU A 30 4.50 7.92 -17.12
N VAL A 31 4.95 7.84 -15.86
CA VAL A 31 4.99 9.01 -14.97
C VAL A 31 6.21 9.90 -15.20
N LEU A 32 7.36 9.31 -15.53
CA LEU A 32 8.62 10.02 -15.76
C LEU A 32 9.13 9.75 -17.19
N PRO A 33 8.47 10.30 -18.23
CA PRO A 33 8.87 10.09 -19.62
C PRO A 33 10.30 10.57 -19.92
N GLU A 34 10.83 11.52 -19.14
CA GLU A 34 12.19 12.05 -19.24
C GLU A 34 13.30 11.02 -18.98
N LEU A 35 12.98 9.90 -18.31
CA LEU A 35 13.95 8.84 -18.03
C LEU A 35 14.58 8.25 -19.30
N LYS A 36 13.85 8.27 -20.43
CA LYS A 36 14.32 7.69 -21.70
C LYS A 36 15.58 8.35 -22.27
N GLY A 37 15.90 9.57 -21.83
CA GLY A 37 17.08 10.32 -22.28
C GLY A 37 18.14 10.53 -21.18
N MET A 38 17.94 9.95 -20.00
CA MET A 38 18.79 10.20 -18.84
C MET A 38 20.03 9.27 -18.83
N PRO A 39 21.21 9.76 -18.42
CA PRO A 39 22.37 8.89 -18.19
C PRO A 39 22.07 7.80 -17.16
N VAL A 40 22.57 6.59 -17.39
CA VAL A 40 22.27 5.41 -16.55
C VAL A 40 22.67 5.65 -15.09
N GLU A 41 23.77 6.36 -14.87
CA GLU A 41 24.29 6.67 -13.54
C GLU A 41 23.35 7.59 -12.73
N SER A 42 22.48 8.33 -13.40
CA SER A 42 21.50 9.23 -12.78
C SER A 42 20.11 8.62 -12.63
N LEU A 43 19.83 7.49 -13.30
CA LEU A 43 18.50 6.85 -13.29
C LEU A 43 18.11 6.38 -11.89
N GLU A 44 18.95 5.56 -11.26
CA GLU A 44 18.63 4.94 -9.96
C GLU A 44 18.37 5.97 -8.86
N PRO A 45 19.23 6.99 -8.63
CA PRO A 45 18.95 8.03 -7.65
C PRO A 45 17.69 8.83 -7.96
N TYR A 46 17.40 9.08 -9.24
CA TYR A 46 16.22 9.85 -9.63
C TYR A 46 14.93 9.07 -9.35
N ILE A 47 14.89 7.79 -9.73
CA ILE A 47 13.76 6.89 -9.50
C ILE A 47 13.54 6.69 -8.00
N GLU A 48 14.61 6.48 -7.23
CA GLU A 48 14.52 6.30 -5.77
C GLU A 48 13.92 7.54 -5.09
N ASN A 49 14.42 8.73 -5.42
CA ASN A 49 13.89 9.99 -4.88
C ASN A 49 12.40 10.20 -5.25
N TYR A 50 12.02 9.84 -6.46
CA TYR A 50 10.63 9.91 -6.90
C TYR A 50 9.73 8.94 -6.09
N ILE A 51 10.14 7.68 -5.96
CA ILE A 51 9.41 6.67 -5.19
C ILE A 51 9.25 7.13 -3.73
N LEU A 52 10.31 7.65 -3.11
CA LEU A 52 10.28 8.15 -1.74
C LEU A 52 9.30 9.32 -1.59
N THR A 53 9.26 10.22 -2.56
CA THR A 53 8.33 11.36 -2.56
C THR A 53 6.88 10.87 -2.65
N VAL A 54 6.59 9.97 -3.59
CA VAL A 54 5.25 9.37 -3.72
C VAL A 54 4.83 8.65 -2.44
N GLN A 55 5.72 7.86 -1.83
CA GLN A 55 5.44 7.19 -0.55
C GLN A 55 5.07 8.19 0.55
N GLN A 56 5.83 9.29 0.67
CA GLN A 56 5.60 10.33 1.67
C GLN A 56 4.27 11.06 1.44
N GLU A 57 3.96 11.39 0.19
CA GLU A 57 2.70 12.05 -0.17
C GLU A 57 1.48 11.17 0.14
N PHE A 58 1.52 9.90 -0.26
CA PHE A 58 0.46 8.95 0.08
C PHE A 58 0.29 8.82 1.59
N ARG A 59 1.41 8.68 2.32
CA ARG A 59 1.40 8.56 3.78
C ARG A 59 0.78 9.79 4.43
N ALA A 60 1.12 11.00 3.97
CA ALA A 60 0.57 12.25 4.46
C ALA A 60 -0.95 12.31 4.23
N VAL A 61 -1.40 12.09 2.99
CA VAL A 61 -2.82 12.13 2.65
C VAL A 61 -3.63 11.09 3.43
N ILE A 62 -3.13 9.86 3.50
CA ILE A 62 -3.85 8.78 4.16
C ILE A 62 -3.93 9.01 5.67
N SER A 63 -2.84 9.47 6.29
CA SER A 63 -2.82 9.74 7.74
C SER A 63 -3.72 10.92 8.12
N GLU A 64 -3.82 11.94 7.28
CA GLU A 64 -4.62 13.14 7.57
C GLU A 64 -6.11 12.97 7.22
N LYS A 65 -6.41 12.35 6.08
CA LYS A 65 -7.76 12.36 5.48
C LYS A 65 -8.23 10.98 5.00
N GLY A 66 -7.36 9.97 5.03
CA GLY A 66 -7.62 8.65 4.44
C GLY A 66 -8.49 7.73 5.29
N ASP A 67 -8.45 7.82 6.62
CA ASP A 67 -9.13 6.88 7.53
C ASP A 67 -10.62 6.72 7.22
N LYS A 68 -11.31 7.83 6.91
CA LYS A 68 -12.73 7.79 6.52
C LYS A 68 -13.00 6.98 5.26
N TYR A 69 -12.12 7.08 4.25
CA TYR A 69 -12.26 6.37 2.98
C TYR A 69 -11.87 4.90 3.11
N ILE A 70 -10.86 4.61 3.93
CA ILE A 70 -10.45 3.23 4.23
C ILE A 70 -11.59 2.48 4.92
N ARG A 71 -12.19 3.09 5.94
CA ARG A 71 -13.35 2.51 6.64
C ARG A 71 -14.58 2.35 5.76
N SER A 72 -14.83 3.31 4.86
CA SER A 72 -15.96 3.24 3.94
C SER A 72 -15.70 2.41 2.69
N LYS A 73 -14.50 1.83 2.53
CA LYS A 73 -14.05 1.10 1.34
C LYS A 73 -14.24 1.89 0.06
N ASP A 74 -13.90 3.17 0.09
CA ASP A 74 -14.08 4.12 -1.02
C ASP A 74 -12.73 4.49 -1.66
N PRO A 75 -12.21 3.67 -2.60
CA PRO A 75 -10.96 3.97 -3.28
C PRO A 75 -11.06 5.19 -4.20
N ALA A 76 -12.26 5.52 -4.69
CA ALA A 76 -12.48 6.69 -5.55
C ALA A 76 -12.39 7.99 -4.75
N GLY A 77 -12.99 8.03 -3.56
CA GLY A 77 -12.87 9.16 -2.63
C GLY A 77 -11.44 9.36 -2.12
N LEU A 78 -10.70 8.27 -1.86
CA LEU A 78 -9.28 8.35 -1.55
C LEU A 78 -8.48 8.92 -2.73
N CYS A 79 -8.69 8.40 -3.95
CA CYS A 79 -8.06 8.90 -5.17
C CYS A 79 -8.32 10.39 -5.39
N ALA A 80 -9.57 10.84 -5.27
CA ALA A 80 -9.92 12.25 -5.43
C ALA A 80 -9.20 13.14 -4.40
N THR A 81 -9.03 12.64 -3.17
CA THR A 81 -8.30 13.36 -2.12
C THR A 81 -6.81 13.42 -2.40
N CYS A 82 -6.21 12.32 -2.88
CA CYS A 82 -4.82 12.29 -3.33
C CYS A 82 -4.58 13.28 -4.49
N MET A 83 -5.50 13.35 -5.46
CA MET A 83 -5.42 14.32 -6.56
C MET A 83 -5.50 15.76 -6.06
N GLN A 84 -6.40 16.06 -5.12
CA GLN A 84 -6.52 17.39 -4.52
C GLN A 84 -5.27 17.79 -3.71
N HIS A 85 -4.53 16.81 -3.18
CA HIS A 85 -3.26 17.05 -2.49
C HIS A 85 -2.09 17.29 -3.46
N GLY A 86 -2.26 16.98 -4.75
CA GLY A 86 -1.26 17.24 -5.78
C GLY A 86 -0.34 16.06 -6.09
N ILE A 87 -0.71 14.82 -5.76
CA ILE A 87 0.09 13.64 -6.12
C ILE A 87 0.23 13.56 -7.64
N GLY A 88 1.47 13.59 -8.14
CA GLY A 88 1.83 13.69 -9.55
C GLY A 88 1.62 12.44 -10.40
N ILE A 89 0.64 11.60 -10.07
CA ILE A 89 0.38 10.31 -10.72
C ILE A 89 -0.87 10.42 -11.61
N PRO A 90 -0.86 9.86 -12.84
CA PRO A 90 -2.03 9.83 -13.71
C PRO A 90 -3.27 9.25 -13.00
N PRO A 91 -4.47 9.86 -13.14
CA PRO A 91 -5.65 9.49 -12.34
C PRO A 91 -6.03 8.01 -12.40
N LYS A 92 -5.90 7.38 -13.56
CA LYS A 92 -6.21 5.94 -13.74
C LYS A 92 -5.23 5.05 -12.97
N MET A 93 -3.96 5.43 -12.91
CA MET A 93 -2.93 4.72 -12.15
C MET A 93 -3.09 4.96 -10.66
N LEU A 94 -3.33 6.21 -10.26
CA LEU A 94 -3.58 6.58 -8.88
C LEU A 94 -4.79 5.83 -8.29
N LEU A 95 -5.88 5.71 -9.06
CA LEU A 95 -7.06 4.95 -8.64
C LEU A 95 -6.74 3.48 -8.38
N ARG A 96 -5.95 2.83 -9.26
CA ARG A 96 -5.50 1.44 -9.07
C ARG A 96 -4.69 1.30 -7.78
N MET A 97 -3.74 2.19 -7.56
CA MET A 97 -2.95 2.21 -6.32
C MET A 97 -3.84 2.35 -5.08
N CYS A 98 -4.83 3.26 -5.10
CA CYS A 98 -5.80 3.40 -4.01
C CYS A 98 -6.63 2.13 -3.80
N GLN A 99 -7.01 1.41 -4.85
CA GLN A 99 -7.71 0.13 -4.77
C GLN A 99 -6.81 -0.94 -4.13
N THR A 100 -5.55 -1.05 -4.54
CA THR A 100 -4.57 -1.98 -3.98
C THR A 100 -4.32 -1.71 -2.49
N ILE A 101 -4.08 -0.45 -2.11
CA ILE A 101 -3.94 -0.05 -0.69
C ILE A 101 -5.18 -0.47 0.11
N MET A 102 -6.37 -0.24 -0.43
CA MET A 102 -7.63 -0.62 0.20
C MET A 102 -7.74 -2.14 0.40
N GLN A 103 -7.44 -2.92 -0.63
CA GLN A 103 -7.48 -4.38 -0.57
C GLN A 103 -6.53 -4.93 0.50
N LEU A 104 -5.29 -4.42 0.52
CA LEU A 104 -4.26 -4.84 1.47
C LEU A 104 -4.55 -4.38 2.90
N SER A 105 -5.17 -3.22 3.08
CA SER A 105 -5.59 -2.72 4.40
C SER A 105 -6.70 -3.55 5.05
N ASN A 106 -7.42 -4.37 4.27
CA ASN A 106 -8.43 -5.30 4.79
C ASN A 106 -7.83 -6.64 5.28
N ILE A 107 -6.52 -6.85 5.16
CA ILE A 107 -5.84 -8.06 5.64
C ILE A 107 -5.55 -7.91 7.14
N ASP A 108 -6.57 -8.17 7.96
CA ASP A 108 -6.45 -8.24 9.42
C ASP A 108 -6.11 -9.68 9.85
N ALA A 109 -4.82 -10.00 9.91
CA ALA A 109 -4.36 -11.23 10.54
C ALA A 109 -4.48 -11.11 12.06
N LYS A 110 -5.39 -11.87 12.67
CA LYS A 110 -5.57 -11.90 14.12
C LYS A 110 -4.64 -12.94 14.74
N PHE A 111 -3.73 -12.49 15.61
CA PHE A 111 -2.89 -13.40 16.40
C PHE A 111 -3.76 -14.31 17.29
N ILE A 112 -3.43 -15.60 17.34
CA ILE A 112 -4.09 -16.57 18.22
C ILE A 112 -3.18 -16.94 19.39
N LEU A 113 -2.01 -17.55 19.12
CA LEU A 113 -1.09 -18.04 20.16
C LEU A 113 0.29 -18.35 19.60
N ASP A 114 1.30 -18.40 20.47
CA ASP A 114 2.61 -18.97 20.16
C ASP A 114 2.57 -20.48 20.42
N THR A 115 3.13 -21.27 19.51
CA THR A 115 3.28 -22.71 19.66
C THR A 115 4.49 -23.02 20.54
N GLU A 116 4.50 -24.21 21.13
CA GLU A 116 5.62 -24.68 21.98
C GLU A 116 6.95 -24.78 21.20
N GLU A 117 6.88 -24.84 19.86
CA GLU A 117 8.02 -24.88 18.96
C GLU A 117 8.56 -23.48 18.58
N GLY A 118 7.99 -22.41 19.13
CA GLY A 118 8.44 -21.04 18.89
C GLY A 118 7.92 -20.42 17.59
N THR A 119 6.90 -21.02 16.96
CA THR A 119 6.19 -20.44 15.81
C THR A 119 4.89 -19.77 16.26
N SER A 120 4.47 -18.69 15.61
CA SER A 120 3.24 -17.96 15.97
C SER A 120 2.08 -18.34 15.05
N LEU A 121 0.91 -18.65 15.63
CA LEU A 121 -0.32 -18.98 14.91
C LEU A 121 -1.17 -17.71 14.69
N PHE A 122 -1.53 -17.44 13.43
CA PHE A 122 -2.39 -16.34 13.03
C PHE A 122 -3.64 -16.85 12.32
N TYR A 123 -4.78 -16.22 12.60
CA TYR A 123 -6.04 -16.45 11.90
C TYR A 123 -6.33 -15.31 10.94
N MET A 124 -6.67 -15.68 9.71
CA MET A 124 -7.08 -14.75 8.67
C MET A 124 -8.40 -15.25 8.09
N LYS A 125 -9.36 -14.34 7.93
CA LYS A 125 -10.58 -14.63 7.17
C LYS A 125 -10.37 -14.14 5.74
N MET A 126 -10.35 -15.07 4.80
CA MET A 126 -10.28 -14.78 3.36
C MET A 126 -11.63 -15.06 2.73
N ASP A 127 -12.17 -14.09 2.00
CA ASP A 127 -13.29 -14.32 1.08
C ASP A 127 -12.68 -14.63 -0.30
N ILE A 128 -12.84 -15.88 -0.75
CA ILE A 128 -12.36 -16.33 -2.06
C ILE A 128 -13.56 -16.39 -3.00
N ASN A 129 -13.51 -15.63 -4.10
CA ASN A 129 -14.51 -15.77 -5.16
C ASN A 129 -14.10 -16.94 -6.08
N LEU A 130 -14.89 -18.01 -6.06
CA LEU A 130 -14.60 -19.27 -6.76
C LEU A 130 -14.95 -19.25 -8.25
N GLU A 131 -15.51 -18.16 -8.78
CA GLU A 131 -15.98 -18.08 -10.18
C GLU A 131 -14.85 -17.96 -11.22
N GLU A 132 -13.60 -17.69 -10.82
CA GLU A 132 -12.45 -17.56 -11.74
C GLU A 132 -11.59 -18.84 -11.88
N VAL A 133 -11.87 -19.89 -11.11
CA VAL A 133 -11.02 -21.12 -11.08
C VAL A 133 -11.55 -22.22 -12.02
N THR A 134 -12.68 -21.99 -12.68
CA THR A 134 -13.25 -22.90 -13.69
C THR A 134 -13.23 -22.23 -15.07
N ALA A 135 -12.05 -22.13 -15.68
CA ALA A 135 -11.87 -21.86 -17.10
C ALA A 135 -10.78 -22.79 -17.66
#